data_AF-A0A5M3VSU6-F1
#
_entry.id   AF-A0A5M3VSU6-F1
#
_cell.length_a   1.000
_cell.length_b   1.000
_cell.length_c   1.000
_cell.angle_alpha   90.00
_cell.angle_beta   90.00
_cell.angle_gamma   90.00
#
_symmetry.space_group_name_H-M   'P 1'
#
loop_
_entity.id
_entity.type
_entity.pdbx_description
1 polymer ?
#
loop_
_entity_poly.entity_id
_entity_poly.type
_entity_poly.pdbx_seq_one_letter_code
_entity_poly.pdbx_strand_id
1 'polypeptide(L)' 'MCAALARDDAWPFLRDALSTWRPMSDDHLAPITLLADPRTARLITPERGREILSMRRG' A
#
# COMPACT_ATOMS: atom_id res chain seq x y z
N MET A 1 -11.11 4.25 16.27
CA MET A 1 -11.02 5.72 16.35
C MET A 1 -10.15 6.19 15.19
N CYS A 2 -10.76 6.43 14.03
CA CYS A 2 -10.04 6.87 12.83
C CYS A 2 -9.70 8.35 13.01
N ALA A 3 -8.43 8.64 13.28
CA ALA A 3 -7.94 10.01 13.27
C ALA A 3 -8.04 10.54 11.83
N ALA A 4 -9.04 11.38 11.59
CA ALA A 4 -8.99 12.33 10.51
C ALA A 4 -7.74 13.19 10.72
N LEU A 5 -6.72 12.97 9.91
CA LEU A 5 -5.59 13.87 9.81
C LEU A 5 -5.60 14.43 8.40
N ALA A 6 -5.83 15.74 8.32
CA ALA A 6 -5.40 16.54 7.20
C ALA A 6 -3.93 16.22 6.93
N ARG A 7 -3.66 15.46 5.88
CA ARG A 7 -2.32 15.09 5.43
C ARG A 7 -2.38 15.03 3.92
N ASP A 8 -1.73 15.98 3.27
CA ASP A 8 -1.61 16.01 1.81
C ASP A 8 -0.86 14.80 1.23
N ASP A 9 -0.28 13.95 2.10
CA ASP A 9 0.32 12.68 1.71
C ASP A 9 -0.10 11.52 2.64
N ALA A 10 -0.91 10.59 2.12
CA ALA A 10 -1.32 9.37 2.81
C ALA A 10 -0.29 8.23 2.68
N TRP A 11 0.79 8.43 1.92
CA TRP A 11 1.79 7.40 1.62
C TRP A 11 2.42 6.73 2.85
N PRO A 12 2.92 7.46 3.87
CA PRO A 12 3.49 6.82 5.05
C PRO A 12 2.55 5.81 5.73
N PHE A 13 1.23 6.06 5.73
CA PHE A 13 0.26 5.14 6.33
C PHE A 13 0.04 3.90 5.45
N LEU A 14 -0.07 4.09 4.15
CA LEU A 14 -0.17 2.98 3.20
C LEU A 14 1.06 2.08 3.27
N ARG A 15 2.24 2.69 3.35
CA ARG A 15 3.52 2.00 3.47
C ARG A 15 3.58 1.15 4.73
N ASP A 16 3.18 1.71 5.86
CA ASP A 16 3.14 1.01 7.15
C ASP A 16 2.16 -0.18 7.09
N ALA A 17 0.95 0.02 6.56
CA ALA A 17 -0.03 -1.04 6.36
C ALA A 17 0.52 -2.17 5.47
N LEU A 18 1.19 -1.82 4.37
CA LEU A 18 1.79 -2.80 3.44
C LEU A 18 2.90 -3.63 4.10
N SER A 19 3.65 -3.08 5.05
CA SER A 19 4.69 -3.83 5.77
C SER A 19 4.13 -4.96 6.63
N THR A 20 2.87 -4.82 7.07
CA THR A 20 2.15 -5.82 7.87
C THR A 20 1.32 -6.79 7.03
N TRP A 21 1.07 -6.44 5.76
CA TRP A 21 0.26 -7.26 4.87
C TRP A 21 0.93 -8.60 4.59
N ARG A 22 0.13 -9.67 4.63
CA ARG A 22 0.54 -11.01 4.23
C ARG A 22 -0.52 -11.62 3.31
N PRO A 23 -0.11 -12.42 2.32
CA PRO A 23 -1.04 -13.17 1.51
C PRO A 23 -1.83 -14.15 2.40
N MET A 24 -3.12 -14.34 2.11
CA MET A 24 -3.96 -15.30 2.83
C MET A 24 -3.74 -16.75 2.36
N SER A 25 -3.17 -16.93 1.17
CA SER A 25 -2.78 -18.20 0.55
C SER A 25 -1.64 -17.97 -0.44
N ASP A 26 -0.96 -19.03 -0.86
CA ASP A 26 0.17 -18.94 -1.81
C ASP A 26 -0.23 -18.35 -3.17
N ASP A 27 -1.49 -18.51 -3.57
CA ASP A 27 -2.06 -17.94 -4.80
C ASP A 27 -2.52 -16.47 -4.63
N HIS A 28 -2.46 -15.93 -3.41
CA HIS A 28 -2.92 -14.57 -3.15
C HIS A 28 -1.84 -13.56 -3.56
N LEU A 29 -2.01 -13.00 -4.76
CA LEU A 29 -1.18 -11.90 -5.26
C LEU A 29 -1.29 -10.64 -4.40
N ALA A 30 -0.36 -9.70 -4.58
CA ALA A 30 -0.39 -8.41 -3.90
C ALA A 30 -1.77 -7.71 -4.04
N PRO A 31 -2.16 -6.84 -3.07
CA PRO A 31 -3.50 -6.26 -3.06
C PRO A 31 -3.79 -5.44 -4.32
N ILE A 32 -4.66 -5.96 -5.19
CA ILE A 32 -5.09 -5.26 -6.41
C ILE A 32 -5.74 -3.89 -6.11
N THR A 33 -6.28 -3.74 -4.90
CA THR A 33 -6.86 -2.48 -4.39
C THR A 33 -5.86 -1.32 -4.36
N LEU A 34 -4.54 -1.57 -4.39
CA LEU A 34 -3.52 -0.53 -4.56
C LEU A 34 -3.68 0.24 -5.86
N LEU A 35 -4.14 -0.44 -6.91
CA LEU A 35 -4.33 0.12 -8.25
C LEU A 35 -5.81 0.35 -8.58
N ALA A 36 -6.71 -0.45 -7.99
CA ALA A 36 -8.14 -0.38 -8.28
C ALA A 36 -8.91 0.69 -7.49
N ASP A 37 -8.48 1.06 -6.27
CA ASP A 37 -9.08 2.19 -5.53
C ASP A 37 -8.43 3.51 -6.00
N PRO A 38 -9.19 4.48 -6.55
CA PRO A 38 -8.63 5.72 -7.07
C PRO A 38 -7.89 6.57 -6.03
N ARG A 39 -8.23 6.46 -4.74
CA ARG A 39 -7.52 7.18 -3.66
C ARG A 39 -6.16 6.57 -3.43
N THR A 40 -6.07 5.24 -3.47
CA THR A 40 -4.80 4.53 -3.30
C THR A 40 -3.92 4.66 -4.54
N ALA A 41 -4.51 4.52 -5.74
CA ALA A 41 -3.79 4.58 -7.01
C ALA A 41 -3.04 5.90 -7.19
N ARG A 42 -3.61 7.02 -6.76
CA ARG A 42 -2.96 8.36 -6.79
C ARG A 42 -1.71 8.46 -5.92
N LEU A 43 -1.55 7.59 -4.92
CA LEU A 43 -0.38 7.57 -4.04
C LEU A 43 0.79 6.80 -4.66
N ILE A 44 0.54 5.96 -5.68
CA ILE A 44 1.53 5.06 -6.27
C ILE A 44 2.24 5.75 -7.43
N THR A 45 3.35 6.42 -7.13
CA THR A 45 4.31 6.86 -8.15
C THR A 45 5.23 5.71 -8.58
N PRO A 46 5.97 5.81 -9.69
CA PRO A 46 6.97 4.79 -10.05
C PRO A 46 8.00 4.51 -8.95
N GLU A 47 8.46 5.55 -8.23
CA GLU A 47 9.43 5.43 -7.13
C GLU A 47 8.84 4.62 -5.97
N ARG A 48 7.61 4.95 -5.60
CA ARG A 48 6.85 4.26 -4.54
C ARG A 48 6.48 2.83 -4.93
N GLY A 49 6.16 2.59 -6.20
CA GLY A 49 5.94 1.24 -6.74
C GLY A 49 7.18 0.36 -6.62
N ARG A 50 8.37 0.90 -6.93
CA ARG A 50 9.65 0.19 -6.71
C ARG A 50 9.91 -0.09 -5.24
N GLU A 51 9.59 0.85 -4.35
CA GLU A 51 9.67 0.64 -2.90
C GLU A 51 8.77 -0.53 -2.45
N ILE A 52 7.54 -0.61 -2.97
CA ILE A 52 6.61 -1.72 -2.65
C ILE A 52 7.12 -3.07 -3.15
N LEU A 53 7.71 -3.10 -4.35
CA LEU A 53 8.24 -4.32 -4.96
C LEU A 53 9.54 -4.81 -4.29
N SER A 54 10.28 -3.92 -3.62
CA SER A 54 11.51 -4.28 -2.89
C SER A 54 11.25 -4.70 -1.44
N MET A 55 10.04 -4.46 -0.91
CA MET A 55 9.65 -4.97 0.40
C MET A 55 9.67 -6.49 0.40
N ARG A 56 10.52 -7.08 1.26
CA ARG A 56 10.43 -8.50 1.57
C ARG A 56 9.06 -8.76 2.20
N ARG A 57 8.24 -9.52 1.50
CA ARG A 57 7.11 -10.23 2.09
C ARG A 57 7.64 -11.58 2.56
N GLY A 58 6.95 -12.21 3.52
CA GLY A 58 7.36 -13.44 4.22
C GLY A 58 8.29 -14.37 3.45
#